data_AF-A0A1M5J3X2-F1
#
_entry.id   AF-A0A1M5J3X2-F1
#
_cell.length_a   1.000
_cell.length_b   1.000
_cell.length_c   1.000
_cell.angle_alpha   90.00
_cell.angle_beta   90.00
_cell.angle_gamma   90.00
#
_symmetry.space_group_name_H-M   'P 1'
#
loop_
_entity.id
_entity.type
_entity.pdbx_description
1 polymer ?
#
loop_
_entity_poly.entity_id
_entity_poly.type
_entity_poly.pdbx_seq_one_letter_code
_entity_poly.pdbx_strand_id
1 'polypeptide(L)'
;METKKALQRLGWRFSEAIKKSDNSFHINSNDLEALKAINRAIQEHQKQQYEHNELFAKLYIYLFQKILENDNATVMDKEPRRKIYNLLKKPLHSIISDLTQSLNDSERYEVLEKAGALMDHPAIESNEKRINSTKAMQRALKDNENTQKFLGDVWDYETVSEIVQTEINQAINIFK
;
A
#
# COMPACT_ATOMS: atom_id res chain seq x y z
N MET A 1 -32.58 5.86 -21.37
CA MET A 1 -32.23 4.60 -22.05
C MET A 1 -31.30 3.80 -21.16
N GLU A 2 -31.58 2.52 -20.90
CA GLU A 2 -30.75 1.68 -20.01
C GLU A 2 -29.42 1.29 -20.69
N THR A 3 -28.33 1.22 -19.92
CA THR A 3 -26.97 0.94 -20.40
C THR A 3 -26.87 -0.35 -21.21
N LYS A 4 -27.57 -1.42 -20.78
CA LYS A 4 -27.60 -2.70 -21.49
C LYS A 4 -28.24 -2.56 -22.89
N LYS A 5 -29.32 -1.79 -23.00
CA LYS A 5 -29.98 -1.48 -24.27
C LYS A 5 -29.10 -0.58 -25.15
N ALA A 6 -28.33 0.32 -24.55
CA ALA A 6 -27.35 1.16 -25.26
C ALA A 6 -26.21 0.36 -25.89
N LEU A 7 -25.63 -0.55 -25.12
CA LEU A 7 -24.59 -1.47 -25.59
C LEU A 7 -25.11 -2.40 -26.69
N GLN A 8 -26.29 -2.99 -26.50
CA GLN A 8 -26.92 -3.84 -27.50
C GLN A 8 -27.20 -3.09 -28.81
N ARG A 9 -27.70 -1.86 -28.73
CA ARG A 9 -27.97 -1.02 -29.90
C ARG A 9 -26.68 -0.72 -30.66
N LEU A 10 -25.66 -0.19 -29.99
CA LEU A 10 -24.40 0.16 -30.65
C LEU A 10 -23.70 -1.09 -31.20
N GLY A 11 -23.68 -2.19 -30.45
CA GLY A 11 -23.16 -3.48 -30.92
C GLY A 11 -23.86 -3.98 -32.18
N TRP A 12 -25.19 -3.93 -32.22
CA TRP A 12 -25.95 -4.27 -33.42
C TRP A 12 -25.63 -3.33 -34.59
N ARG A 13 -25.61 -2.01 -34.35
CA ARG A 13 -25.32 -0.98 -35.35
C ARG A 13 -23.94 -1.17 -35.98
N PHE A 14 -22.92 -1.47 -35.18
CA PHE A 14 -21.57 -1.77 -35.68
C PHE A 14 -21.53 -3.09 -36.46
N SER A 15 -22.22 -4.13 -35.98
CA SER A 15 -22.29 -5.42 -36.68
C SER A 15 -22.93 -5.32 -38.07
N GLU A 16 -23.93 -4.46 -38.23
CA GLU A 16 -24.60 -4.22 -39.50
C GLU A 16 -23.78 -3.33 -40.45
N ALA A 17 -23.01 -2.39 -39.90
CA ALA A 17 -22.11 -1.54 -40.69
C ALA A 17 -21.01 -2.36 -41.38
N ILE A 18 -20.44 -3.34 -40.68
CA ILE A 18 -19.37 -4.22 -41.17
C ILE A 18 -19.84 -5.13 -42.32
N LYS A 19 -21.14 -5.47 -42.38
CA LYS A 19 -21.71 -6.34 -43.42
C LYS A 19 -22.01 -5.59 -44.73
N LYS A 20 -22.03 -4.25 -44.72
CA LYS A 20 -22.34 -3.45 -45.90
C LYS A 20 -21.06 -3.17 -46.71
N SER A 21 -21.11 -3.41 -48.02
CA SER A 21 -19.95 -3.26 -48.92
C SER A 21 -19.37 -1.85 -48.97
N ASP A 22 -20.16 -0.85 -48.60
CA ASP A 22 -19.82 0.57 -48.70
C ASP A 22 -19.32 1.18 -47.37
N ASN A 23 -19.27 0.39 -46.29
CA ASN A 23 -18.84 0.79 -44.94
C ASN A 23 -19.44 2.12 -44.39
N SER A 24 -20.52 2.61 -44.98
CA SER A 24 -21.04 3.95 -44.69
C SER A 24 -21.88 3.95 -43.40
N PHE A 25 -21.24 4.37 -42.30
CA PHE A 25 -21.86 4.47 -40.98
C PHE A 25 -22.33 5.90 -40.68
N HIS A 26 -23.63 6.14 -40.85
CA HIS A 26 -24.23 7.44 -40.51
C HIS A 26 -24.79 7.42 -39.10
N ILE A 27 -24.21 8.24 -38.22
CA ILE A 27 -24.60 8.42 -36.82
C ILE A 27 -25.95 9.15 -36.76
N ASN A 28 -26.91 8.60 -36.02
CA ASN A 28 -28.19 9.26 -35.75
C ASN A 28 -28.29 9.73 -34.28
N SER A 29 -29.36 10.46 -33.96
CA SER A 29 -29.65 10.96 -32.61
C SER A 29 -29.71 9.86 -31.56
N ASN A 30 -30.29 8.70 -31.89
CA ASN A 30 -30.40 7.56 -30.97
C ASN A 30 -29.03 6.91 -30.68
N ASP A 31 -28.10 6.95 -31.63
CA ASP A 31 -26.73 6.46 -31.42
C ASP A 31 -25.95 7.43 -30.51
N LEU A 32 -26.18 8.73 -30.66
CA LEU A 32 -25.64 9.75 -29.73
C LEU A 32 -26.23 9.61 -28.32
N GLU A 33 -27.54 9.32 -28.20
CA GLU A 33 -28.17 9.04 -26.91
C GLU A 33 -27.64 7.75 -26.28
N ALA A 34 -27.36 6.71 -27.07
CA ALA A 34 -26.73 5.49 -26.61
C ALA A 34 -25.33 5.74 -26.05
N LEU A 35 -24.51 6.51 -26.77
CA LEU A 35 -23.18 6.90 -26.33
C LEU A 35 -23.25 7.70 -25.02
N LYS A 36 -24.16 8.68 -24.94
CA LYS A 36 -24.39 9.48 -23.72
C LYS A 36 -24.82 8.60 -22.53
N ALA A 37 -25.68 7.61 -22.76
CA ALA A 37 -26.12 6.68 -21.71
C ALA A 37 -24.97 5.81 -21.19
N ILE A 38 -24.10 5.31 -22.08
CA ILE A 38 -22.89 4.56 -21.68
C ILE A 38 -21.93 5.46 -20.92
N ASN A 39 -21.69 6.68 -21.39
CA ASN A 39 -20.80 7.62 -20.73
C ASN A 39 -21.30 7.98 -19.32
N ARG A 40 -22.61 8.20 -19.15
CA ARG A 40 -23.22 8.40 -17.82
C ARG A 40 -23.03 7.19 -16.92
N ALA A 41 -23.27 5.98 -17.42
CA ALA A 41 -23.09 4.77 -16.64
C ALA A 41 -21.63 4.55 -16.20
N ILE A 42 -20.66 4.89 -17.06
CA ILE A 42 -19.24 4.86 -16.70
C ILE A 42 -18.94 5.89 -15.61
N GLN A 43 -19.43 7.13 -15.75
CA GLN A 43 -19.24 8.18 -14.75
C GLN A 43 -19.89 7.83 -13.40
N GLU A 44 -21.10 7.27 -13.43
CA GLU A 44 -21.80 6.79 -12.23
C GLU A 44 -21.04 5.64 -11.58
N HIS A 45 -20.57 4.66 -12.37
CA HIS A 45 -19.78 3.54 -11.84
C HIS A 45 -18.45 4.00 -11.25
N GLN A 46 -17.75 4.95 -11.88
CA GLN A 46 -16.52 5.53 -11.34
C GLN A 46 -16.77 6.29 -10.02
N LYS A 47 -17.86 7.06 -9.95
CA LYS A 47 -18.27 7.76 -8.73
C LYS A 47 -18.58 6.75 -7.61
N GLN A 48 -19.27 5.66 -7.96
CA GLN A 48 -19.61 4.60 -7.03
C GLN A 48 -18.39 3.81 -6.56
N GLN A 49 -17.35 3.59 -7.36
CA GLN A 49 -16.19 2.79 -6.95
C GLN A 49 -15.47 3.34 -5.72
N TYR A 50 -15.33 4.66 -5.62
CA TYR A 50 -14.75 5.31 -4.43
C TYR A 50 -15.63 5.08 -3.19
N GLU A 51 -16.95 5.28 -3.33
CA GLU A 51 -17.93 5.12 -2.25
C GLU A 51 -18.06 3.66 -1.79
N HIS A 52 -18.02 2.70 -2.72
CA HIS A 52 -18.14 1.26 -2.42
C HIS A 52 -16.85 0.66 -1.84
N ASN A 53 -15.72 1.37 -1.91
CA ASN A 53 -14.44 0.94 -1.36
C ASN A 53 -13.94 1.96 -0.32
N GLU A 54 -14.85 2.48 0.51
CA GLU A 54 -14.57 3.56 1.45
C GLU A 54 -13.38 3.26 2.38
N LEU A 55 -13.27 2.02 2.88
CA LEU A 55 -12.14 1.61 3.74
C LEU A 55 -10.79 1.72 3.00
N PHE A 56 -10.72 1.22 1.77
CA PHE A 56 -9.53 1.35 0.93
C PHE A 56 -9.23 2.81 0.61
N ALA A 57 -10.26 3.60 0.29
CA ALA A 57 -10.12 5.03 0.02
C ALA A 57 -9.54 5.79 1.22
N LYS A 58 -10.03 5.52 2.44
CA LYS A 58 -9.51 6.10 3.69
C LYS A 58 -8.04 5.74 3.91
N LEU A 59 -7.67 4.47 3.76
CA LEU A 59 -6.28 4.01 3.89
C LEU A 59 -5.37 4.64 2.83
N TYR A 60 -5.84 4.74 1.59
CA TYR A 60 -5.11 5.36 0.48
C TYR A 60 -4.87 6.85 0.75
N ILE A 61 -5.90 7.59 1.16
CA ILE A 61 -5.79 9.03 1.49
C ILE A 61 -4.80 9.24 2.64
N TYR A 62 -4.91 8.45 3.71
CA TYR A 62 -3.99 8.52 4.84
C TYR A 62 -2.54 8.29 4.42
N LEU A 63 -2.28 7.22 3.65
CA LEU A 63 -0.94 6.92 3.14
C LEU A 63 -0.42 8.02 2.20
N PHE A 64 -1.27 8.54 1.31
CA PHE A 64 -0.91 9.59 0.38
C PHE A 64 -0.55 10.89 1.09
N GLN A 65 -1.33 11.27 2.10
CA GLN A 65 -1.00 12.40 2.96
C GLN A 65 0.38 12.23 3.62
N LYS A 66 0.68 11.05 4.19
CA LYS A 66 1.98 10.81 4.84
C LYS A 66 3.16 10.91 3.88
N ILE A 67 3.00 10.44 2.65
CA ILE A 67 4.04 10.56 1.62
C ILE A 67 4.22 12.01 1.18
N LEU A 68 3.13 12.77 1.03
CA LEU A 68 3.20 14.20 0.71
C LEU A 68 3.91 15.00 1.79
N GLU A 69 3.59 14.74 3.06
CA GLU A 69 4.24 15.34 4.23
C GLU A 69 5.75 15.03 4.25
N ASN A 70 6.13 13.76 4.07
CA ASN A 70 7.52 13.33 4.08
C ASN A 70 8.35 13.93 2.93
N ASP A 71 7.73 14.07 1.75
CA ASP A 71 8.41 14.53 0.54
C ASP A 71 8.31 16.04 0.32
N ASN A 72 7.61 16.79 1.20
CA ASN A 72 7.23 18.19 0.99
C ASN A 72 6.59 18.44 -0.39
N ALA A 73 5.73 17.52 -0.81
CA ALA A 73 5.13 17.51 -2.14
C ALA A 73 3.63 17.89 -2.11
N THR A 74 3.08 18.16 -3.29
CA THR A 74 1.66 18.47 -3.50
C THR A 74 0.94 17.33 -4.23
N VAL A 75 -0.39 17.33 -4.20
CA VAL A 75 -1.21 16.33 -4.91
C VAL A 75 -1.00 16.32 -6.43
N MET A 76 -0.42 17.39 -6.98
CA MET A 76 -0.13 17.50 -8.41
C MET A 76 1.14 16.75 -8.81
N ASP A 77 2.03 16.49 -7.85
CA ASP A 77 3.31 15.84 -8.10
C ASP A 77 3.15 14.37 -8.50
N LYS A 78 4.01 13.91 -9.41
CA LYS A 78 3.96 12.51 -9.90
C LYS A 78 4.66 11.55 -8.95
N GLU A 79 5.67 12.02 -8.23
CA GLU A 79 6.52 11.21 -7.36
C GLU A 79 5.76 10.53 -6.20
N PRO A 80 4.91 11.22 -5.43
CA PRO A 80 4.12 10.59 -4.37
C PRO A 80 3.23 9.45 -4.87
N ARG A 81 2.57 9.64 -6.01
CA ARG A 81 1.75 8.59 -6.66
C ARG A 81 2.60 7.39 -7.07
N ARG A 82 3.77 7.64 -7.67
CA ARG A 82 4.72 6.59 -8.07
C ARG A 82 5.15 5.75 -6.86
N LYS A 83 5.44 6.36 -5.72
CA LYS A 83 5.79 5.66 -4.48
C LYS A 83 4.67 4.74 -3.99
N ILE A 84 3.43 5.24 -3.93
CA ILE A 84 2.27 4.38 -3.57
C ILE A 84 2.10 3.23 -4.53
N TYR A 85 2.17 3.48 -5.85
CA TYR A 85 2.01 2.41 -6.83
C TYR A 85 3.09 1.34 -6.71
N ASN A 86 4.33 1.74 -6.41
CA ASN A 86 5.40 0.79 -6.17
C ASN A 86 5.16 -0.03 -4.90
N LEU A 87 4.63 0.59 -3.83
CA LEU A 87 4.24 -0.12 -2.61
C LEU A 87 3.11 -1.12 -2.87
N LEU A 88 2.02 -0.71 -3.53
CA LEU A 88 0.87 -1.55 -3.82
C LEU A 88 1.16 -2.68 -4.83
N LYS A 89 2.21 -2.54 -5.64
CA LYS A 89 2.70 -3.59 -6.54
C LYS A 89 3.50 -4.68 -5.82
N LYS A 90 4.01 -4.40 -4.62
CA LYS A 90 4.73 -5.42 -3.85
C LYS A 90 3.76 -6.55 -3.47
N PRO A 91 4.15 -7.81 -3.61
CA PRO A 91 3.37 -8.93 -3.09
C PRO A 91 3.18 -8.78 -1.57
N LEU A 92 2.01 -9.20 -1.07
CA LEU A 92 1.67 -9.10 0.35
C LEU A 92 2.71 -9.80 1.24
N HIS A 93 3.20 -10.98 0.85
CA HIS A 93 4.22 -11.71 1.60
C HIS A 93 5.52 -10.90 1.75
N SER A 94 5.91 -10.12 0.74
CA SER A 94 7.11 -9.27 0.83
C SER A 94 6.90 -8.14 1.83
N ILE A 95 5.70 -7.55 1.87
CA ILE A 95 5.36 -6.50 2.85
C ILE A 95 5.35 -7.06 4.28
N ILE A 96 4.80 -8.26 4.47
CA ILE A 96 4.82 -8.95 5.77
C ILE A 96 6.26 -9.26 6.18
N SER A 97 7.11 -9.73 5.26
CA SER A 97 8.52 -9.95 5.54
C SER A 97 9.26 -8.67 5.92
N ASP A 98 9.01 -7.56 5.23
CA ASP A 98 9.58 -6.24 5.56
C ASP A 98 9.14 -5.81 6.99
N LEU A 99 7.88 -6.09 7.37
CA LEU A 99 7.36 -5.82 8.71
C LEU A 99 8.00 -6.72 9.77
N THR A 100 8.10 -8.03 9.53
CA THR A 100 8.77 -8.98 10.43
C THR A 100 10.20 -8.54 10.71
N GLN A 101 10.94 -8.14 9.67
CA GLN A 101 12.30 -7.62 9.85
C GLN A 101 12.32 -6.35 10.69
N SER A 102 11.37 -5.44 10.46
CA SER A 102 11.27 -4.18 11.23
C SER A 102 10.97 -4.43 12.71
N LEU A 103 10.15 -5.45 13.03
CA LEU A 103 9.87 -5.85 14.41
C LEU A 103 11.12 -6.42 15.08
N ASN A 104 11.84 -7.32 14.41
CA ASN A 104 13.10 -7.87 14.91
C ASN A 104 14.17 -6.78 15.10
N ASP A 105 14.25 -5.82 14.20
CA ASP A 105 15.16 -4.68 14.35
C ASP A 105 14.78 -3.81 15.56
N SER A 106 13.49 -3.62 15.83
CA SER A 106 13.02 -2.92 17.03
C SER A 106 13.47 -3.63 18.32
N GLU A 107 13.37 -4.96 18.39
CA GLU A 107 13.85 -5.74 19.53
C GLU A 107 15.37 -5.57 19.73
N ARG A 108 16.13 -5.57 18.63
CA ARG A 108 17.59 -5.33 18.67
C ARG A 108 17.91 -3.93 19.18
N TYR A 109 17.18 -2.91 18.72
CA TYR A 109 17.35 -1.53 19.19
C TYR A 109 17.01 -1.38 20.67
N GLU A 110 15.98 -2.07 21.16
CA GLU A 110 15.63 -2.06 22.59
C GLU A 110 16.78 -2.64 23.45
N VAL A 111 17.42 -3.74 23.01
CA VAL A 111 18.59 -4.29 23.69
C VAL A 111 19.75 -3.30 23.71
N LEU A 112 20.01 -2.60 22.59
CA LEU A 112 21.05 -1.58 22.49
C LEU A 112 20.76 -0.37 23.41
N GLU A 113 19.52 0.08 23.45
CA GLU A 113 19.08 1.19 24.31
C GLU A 113 19.24 0.83 25.79
N LYS A 114 18.76 -0.36 26.21
CA LYS A 114 18.94 -0.85 27.59
C LYS A 114 20.41 -1.02 27.98
N ALA A 115 21.25 -1.38 27.01
CA ALA A 115 22.69 -1.46 27.22
C ALA A 115 23.36 -0.08 27.32
N GLY A 116 22.63 1.03 27.10
CA GLY A 116 23.19 2.38 27.07
C GLY A 116 24.08 2.62 25.84
N ALA A 117 23.85 1.87 24.76
CA ALA A 117 24.63 1.90 23.52
C ALA A 117 23.97 2.73 22.41
N LEU A 118 22.99 3.59 22.72
CA LEU A 118 22.51 4.59 21.76
C LEU A 118 23.60 5.64 21.54
N MET A 119 24.36 5.41 20.47
CA MET A 119 25.57 6.13 20.14
C MET A 119 25.28 7.42 19.37
N ASP A 120 26.01 8.47 19.73
CA ASP A 120 26.41 9.49 18.76
C ASP A 120 26.98 8.81 17.51
N HIS A 121 26.84 9.42 16.31
CA HIS A 121 27.43 8.84 15.09
C HIS A 121 28.90 8.44 15.33
N PRO A 122 29.39 7.25 14.87
CA PRO A 122 30.72 6.73 15.23
C PRO A 122 31.89 7.68 14.94
N ALA A 123 31.70 8.61 13.99
CA ALA A 123 32.66 9.66 13.66
C ALA A 123 32.80 10.77 14.73
N ILE A 124 31.85 10.88 15.65
CA ILE A 124 31.75 11.92 16.70
C ILE A 124 32.04 11.31 18.09
N GLU A 125 31.98 9.98 18.20
CA GLU A 125 32.17 9.28 19.47
C GLU A 125 33.65 9.25 19.89
N SER A 126 33.95 9.73 21.10
CA SER A 126 35.28 9.59 21.69
C SER A 126 35.65 8.12 21.91
N ASN A 127 36.95 7.78 21.84
CA ASN A 127 37.42 6.41 22.10
C ASN A 127 36.96 5.85 23.45
N GLU A 128 36.86 6.70 24.48
CA GLU A 128 36.44 6.28 25.82
C GLU A 128 34.94 5.91 25.87
N LYS A 129 34.07 6.73 25.27
CA LYS A 129 32.65 6.40 25.08
C LYS A 129 32.49 5.08 24.33
N ARG A 130 33.22 4.90 23.22
CA ARG A 130 33.16 3.66 22.42
C ARG A 130 33.52 2.41 23.24
N ILE A 131 34.58 2.48 24.06
CA ILE A 131 34.99 1.37 24.93
C ILE A 131 33.93 1.08 26.00
N ASN A 132 33.32 2.12 26.58
CA ASN A 132 32.27 1.98 27.58
C ASN A 132 30.99 1.38 26.98
N SER A 133 30.56 1.86 25.81
CA SER A 133 29.43 1.30 25.05
C SER A 133 29.67 -0.17 24.71
N THR A 134 30.88 -0.53 24.25
CA THR A 134 31.24 -1.93 23.95
C THR A 134 31.18 -2.81 25.20
N LYS A 135 31.68 -2.33 26.34
CA LYS A 135 31.62 -3.06 27.62
C LYS A 135 30.20 -3.22 28.13
N ALA A 136 29.36 -2.21 27.98
CA ALA A 136 27.97 -2.24 28.41
C ALA A 136 27.15 -3.23 27.56
N MET A 137 27.39 -3.23 26.24
CA MET A 137 26.82 -4.21 25.32
C MET A 137 27.29 -5.65 25.64
N GLN A 138 28.58 -5.86 25.90
CA GLN A 138 29.10 -7.16 26.33
C GLN A 138 28.46 -7.65 27.64
N ARG A 139 28.07 -6.74 28.56
CA ARG A 139 27.34 -7.11 29.78
C ARG A 139 25.89 -7.45 29.49
N ALA A 140 25.21 -6.66 28.65
CA ALA A 140 23.82 -6.90 28.26
C ALA A 140 23.66 -8.26 27.56
N LEU A 141 24.61 -8.65 26.71
CA LEU A 141 24.66 -9.93 26.01
C LEU A 141 25.14 -11.11 26.89
N LYS A 142 25.36 -10.91 28.20
CA LYS A 142 25.50 -12.07 29.12
C LYS A 142 24.15 -12.67 29.48
N ASP A 143 23.08 -11.89 29.35
CA ASP A 143 21.73 -12.39 29.47
C ASP A 143 21.38 -13.17 28.19
N ASN A 144 20.92 -14.40 28.38
CA ASN A 144 20.57 -15.29 27.28
C ASN A 144 19.36 -14.74 26.50
N GLU A 145 18.43 -14.05 27.17
CA GLU A 145 17.27 -13.43 26.52
C GLU A 145 17.71 -12.29 25.60
N ASN A 146 18.58 -11.40 26.08
CA ASN A 146 19.12 -10.30 25.27
C ASN A 146 19.97 -10.82 24.10
N THR A 147 20.69 -11.92 24.32
CA THR A 147 21.48 -12.57 23.26
C THR A 147 20.59 -13.09 22.16
N GLN A 148 19.48 -13.74 22.51
CA GLN A 148 18.50 -14.24 21.55
C GLN A 148 17.81 -13.08 20.80
N LYS A 149 17.39 -12.03 21.50
CA LYS A 149 16.79 -10.84 20.87
C LYS A 149 17.76 -10.12 19.93
N PHE A 150 19.03 -10.07 20.29
CA PHE A 150 20.03 -9.34 19.52
C PHE A 150 20.54 -10.12 18.30
N LEU A 151 20.82 -11.42 18.45
CA LEU A 151 21.44 -12.25 17.41
C LEU A 151 20.43 -13.10 16.62
N GLY A 152 19.26 -13.35 17.19
CA GLY A 152 18.21 -14.15 16.57
C GLY A 152 17.11 -13.31 15.95
N ASP A 153 16.07 -14.02 15.55
CA ASP A 153 14.78 -13.47 15.18
C ASP A 153 13.79 -13.83 16.31
N VAL A 154 13.21 -12.79 16.92
CA VAL A 154 12.18 -12.92 17.96
C VAL A 154 10.84 -13.24 17.33
N TRP A 155 10.61 -12.62 16.18
CA TRP A 155 9.41 -12.73 15.38
C TRP A 155 9.72 -13.54 14.12
N ASP A 156 9.01 -14.65 13.95
CA ASP A 156 8.99 -15.40 12.70
C ASP A 156 7.91 -14.88 11.74
N TYR A 157 8.04 -15.23 10.47
CA TYR A 157 7.13 -14.76 9.42
C TYR A 157 5.71 -15.28 9.64
N GLU A 158 5.55 -16.56 9.99
CA GLU A 158 4.27 -17.23 10.14
C GLU A 158 3.44 -16.57 11.24
N THR A 159 4.03 -16.36 12.41
CA THR A 159 3.38 -15.69 13.56
C THR A 159 2.95 -14.27 13.19
N VAL A 160 3.83 -13.47 12.58
CA VAL A 160 3.49 -12.09 12.17
C VAL A 160 2.40 -12.09 11.11
N SER A 161 2.46 -13.00 10.14
CA SER A 161 1.46 -13.14 9.09
C SER A 161 0.08 -13.46 9.67
N GLU A 162 0.00 -14.38 10.63
CA GLU A 162 -1.27 -14.77 11.27
C GLU A 162 -1.87 -13.60 12.07
N ILE A 163 -1.06 -12.89 12.85
CA ILE A 163 -1.48 -11.71 13.62
C ILE A 163 -2.02 -10.64 12.67
N VAL A 164 -1.25 -10.27 11.64
CA VAL A 164 -1.64 -9.23 10.67
C VAL A 164 -2.92 -9.63 9.93
N GLN A 165 -3.03 -10.87 9.49
CA GLN A 165 -4.23 -11.37 8.83
C GLN A 165 -5.45 -11.31 9.74
N THR A 166 -5.29 -11.68 11.01
CA THR A 166 -6.35 -11.62 12.02
C THR A 166 -6.83 -10.19 12.24
N GLU A 167 -5.90 -9.26 12.46
CA GLU A 167 -6.21 -7.84 12.66
C GLU A 167 -6.90 -7.22 11.43
N ILE A 168 -6.40 -7.50 10.22
CA ILE A 168 -7.03 -7.01 8.98
C ILE A 168 -8.45 -7.56 8.84
N ASN A 169 -8.67 -8.84 9.12
CA ASN A 169 -10.00 -9.45 9.04
C ASN A 169 -10.94 -8.86 10.10
N GLN A 170 -10.47 -8.62 11.32
CA GLN A 170 -11.25 -7.96 12.35
C GLN A 170 -11.65 -6.55 11.93
N ALA A 171 -10.71 -5.76 11.42
CA ALA A 171 -10.99 -4.41 10.91
C ALA A 171 -12.02 -4.46 9.76
N ILE A 172 -11.86 -5.36 8.80
CA ILE A 172 -12.85 -5.53 7.72
C ILE A 172 -14.22 -5.88 8.30
N ASN A 173 -14.32 -6.78 9.27
CA ASN A 173 -15.60 -7.17 9.85
C ASN A 173 -16.27 -6.05 10.66
N ILE A 174 -15.49 -5.16 11.29
CA ILE A 174 -16.02 -4.01 12.05
C ILE A 174 -16.56 -2.92 11.11
N PHE A 175 -15.89 -2.70 9.97
CA PHE A 175 -16.15 -1.56 9.08
C PHE A 175 -16.88 -1.93 7.78
N LYS A 176 -17.38 -3.16 7.66
CA LYS A 176 -18.17 -3.66 6.52
C LYS A 176 -19.66 -3.66 6.85
#